data_AF-A0A524N854-F1
#
_entry.id   AF-A0A524N854-F1
#
_cell.length_a   1.000
_cell.length_b   1.000
_cell.length_c   1.000
_cell.angle_alpha   90.00
_cell.angle_beta   90.00
_cell.angle_gamma   90.00
#
_symmetry.space_group_name_H-M   'P 1'
#
loop_
_entity.id
_entity.type
_entity.pdbx_description
1 polymer ?
#
loop_
_entity_poly.entity_id
_entity_poly.type
_entity_poly.pdbx_seq_one_letter_code
_entity_poly.pdbx_strand_id
1 'polypeptide(L)'
;AIDASTGELLWSTDLDCRIWSKASVKEDRVYIGSNSFYVIDKASGEIRKQYDFPQVHEEKKYGEYIDRTANFHSSPALFMGMIILGSDDGNIYAIEEL
;
A
#
# COMPACT_ATOMS: atom_id res chain seq x y z
N ALA A 1 1.73 12.20 4.40
CA ALA A 1 0.60 12.93 4.98
C ALA A 1 0.79 14.44 4.89
N ILE A 2 -0.30 15.19 4.95
CA ILE A 2 -0.30 16.65 5.09
C ILE A 2 -1.06 17.05 6.34
N ASP A 3 -0.71 18.19 6.93
CA ASP A 3 -1.53 18.82 7.96
C ASP A 3 -2.82 19.35 7.32
N ALA A 4 -3.97 18.98 7.86
CA ALA A 4 -5.26 19.33 7.26
C ALA A 4 -5.62 20.83 7.39
N SER A 5 -5.02 21.53 8.35
CA SER A 5 -5.26 22.95 8.62
C SER A 5 -4.32 23.87 7.86
N THR A 6 -3.04 23.48 7.74
CA THR A 6 -2.00 24.30 7.08
C THR A 6 -1.67 23.84 5.67
N GLY A 7 -1.95 22.58 5.33
CA GLY A 7 -1.53 21.95 4.08
C GLY A 7 -0.05 21.58 4.03
N GLU A 8 0.68 21.75 5.13
CA GLU A 8 2.11 21.46 5.19
C GLU A 8 2.38 19.94 5.10
N LEU A 9 3.47 19.57 4.42
CA LEU A 9 3.90 18.18 4.33
C LEU A 9 4.42 17.71 5.69
N LEU A 10 3.77 16.69 6.26
CA LEU A 10 4.21 16.07 7.51
C LEU A 10 5.24 14.97 7.25
N TRP A 11 4.95 14.11 6.27
CA TRP A 11 5.84 13.02 5.86
C TRP A 11 5.49 12.54 4.46
N SER A 12 6.45 11.92 3.79
CA SER A 12 6.30 11.17 2.54
C SER A 12 7.08 9.87 2.63
N THR A 13 6.46 8.77 2.27
CA THR A 13 7.09 7.44 2.27
C THR A 13 7.30 7.02 0.82
N ASP A 14 8.56 6.76 0.45
CA ASP A 14 8.86 6.19 -0.86
C ASP A 14 8.71 4.66 -0.78
N LEU A 15 7.77 4.11 -1.57
CA LEU A 15 7.53 2.67 -1.66
C LEU A 15 8.17 2.06 -2.92
N ASP A 16 8.87 2.86 -3.72
CA ASP A 16 9.58 2.44 -4.93
C ASP A 16 8.68 1.64 -5.92
N CYS A 17 7.41 2.05 -5.99
CA CYS A 17 6.36 1.41 -6.77
C CYS A 17 5.22 2.38 -7.11
N ARG A 18 4.36 1.99 -8.06
CA ARG A 18 3.13 2.76 -8.36
C ARG A 18 2.03 2.41 -7.39
N ILE A 19 1.30 3.40 -6.91
CA ILE A 19 0.14 3.20 -6.04
C ILE A 19 -1.11 3.60 -6.81
N TRP A 20 -1.89 2.62 -7.24
CA TRP A 20 -3.20 2.83 -7.86
C TRP A 20 -4.35 2.75 -6.84
N SER A 21 -4.12 2.03 -5.76
CA SER A 21 -5.09 1.85 -4.68
C SER A 21 -5.26 3.14 -3.86
N LYS A 22 -6.39 3.24 -3.15
CA LYS A 22 -6.55 4.23 -2.08
C LYS A 22 -5.96 3.67 -0.78
N ALA A 23 -5.60 4.57 0.12
CA ALA A 23 -5.27 4.23 1.50
C ALA A 23 -6.51 3.89 2.33
N SER A 24 -6.35 2.95 3.25
CA SER A 24 -7.26 2.76 4.38
C SER A 24 -6.55 3.11 5.67
N VAL A 25 -7.24 3.77 6.60
CA VAL A 25 -6.63 4.28 7.83
C VAL A 25 -7.47 3.80 9.01
N LYS A 26 -6.80 3.25 10.02
CA LYS A 26 -7.42 2.93 11.32
C LYS A 26 -6.38 3.16 12.41
N GLU A 27 -6.82 3.80 13.49
CA GLU A 27 -5.98 4.09 14.66
C GLU A 27 -4.66 4.78 14.27
N ASP A 28 -3.52 4.13 14.50
CA ASP A 28 -2.17 4.64 14.26
C ASP A 28 -1.55 4.11 12.96
N ARG A 29 -2.35 3.50 12.07
CA ARG A 29 -1.88 2.82 10.86
C ARG A 29 -2.56 3.29 9.59
N VAL A 30 -1.78 3.23 8.51
CA VAL A 30 -2.21 3.41 7.13
C VAL A 30 -1.90 2.12 6.37
N TYR A 31 -2.90 1.60 5.66
CA TYR A 31 -2.83 0.38 4.86
C TYR A 31 -2.85 0.73 3.38
N ILE A 32 -1.87 0.23 2.63
CA ILE A 32 -1.69 0.52 1.20
C ILE A 32 -1.42 -0.79 0.44
N GLY A 33 -2.13 -1.00 -0.67
CA GLY A 33 -1.80 -2.04 -1.64
C GLY A 33 -1.05 -1.45 -2.85
N SER A 34 0.04 -2.08 -3.27
CA SER A 34 0.76 -1.78 -4.51
C SER A 34 1.29 -3.09 -5.13
N ASN A 35 2.59 -3.26 -5.37
CA ASN A 35 3.23 -4.53 -5.68
C ASN A 35 3.26 -5.45 -4.44
N SER A 36 3.28 -4.85 -3.26
CA SER A 36 3.16 -5.50 -1.94
C SER A 36 2.03 -4.85 -1.13
N PHE A 37 1.73 -5.42 0.04
CA PHE A 37 0.85 -4.80 1.03
C PHE A 37 1.67 -4.17 2.14
N TYR A 38 1.41 -2.90 2.44
CA TYR A 38 2.17 -2.11 3.40
C TYR A 38 1.29 -1.67 4.57
N VAL A 39 1.87 -1.75 5.77
CA VAL A 39 1.34 -1.14 6.99
C VAL A 39 2.31 -0.03 7.39
N ILE A 40 1.83 1.20 7.36
CA ILE A 40 2.63 2.40 7.59
C ILE A 40 2.16 3.07 8.89
N ASP A 41 3.09 3.53 9.71
CA ASP A 41 2.83 4.38 10.86
C ASP A 41 2.21 5.71 10.43
N LYS A 42 1.01 6.03 10.95
CA LYS A 42 0.28 7.23 10.56
C LYS A 42 1.00 8.53 10.97
N ALA A 43 1.75 8.51 12.07
CA ALA A 43 2.40 9.70 12.61
C ALA A 43 3.75 9.97 11.92
N SER A 44 4.57 8.95 11.69
CA SER A 44 5.92 9.09 11.14
C SER A 44 6.03 8.80 9.65
N GLY A 45 5.10 8.04 9.06
CA GLY A 45 5.24 7.52 7.70
C GLY A 45 6.21 6.32 7.59
N GLU A 46 6.67 5.77 8.71
CA GLU A 46 7.55 4.61 8.72
C GLU A 46 6.80 3.34 8.29
N ILE A 47 7.42 2.51 7.45
CA ILE A 47 6.89 1.19 7.08
C ILE A 47 7.05 0.26 8.28
N ARG A 48 5.95 -0.03 8.98
CA ARG A 48 5.93 -0.98 10.10
C ARG A 48 6.00 -2.42 9.61
N LYS A 49 5.29 -2.74 8.53
CA LYS A 49 5.26 -4.07 7.91
C LYS A 49 5.10 -3.98 6.40
N GLN A 50 5.71 -4.95 5.72
CA GLN A 50 5.53 -5.22 4.30
C GLN A 50 5.24 -6.70 4.13
N TYR A 51 4.24 -7.02 3.32
CA TYR A 51 3.86 -8.38 2.97
C TYR A 51 3.92 -8.52 1.45
N ASP A 52 4.76 -9.44 0.99
CA ASP A 52 4.91 -9.73 -0.42
C ASP A 52 3.95 -10.83 -0.85
N PHE A 53 3.45 -10.69 -2.08
CA PHE A 53 2.50 -11.61 -2.71
C PHE A 53 3.02 -12.00 -4.10
N PRO A 54 2.53 -13.11 -4.68
CA PRO A 54 2.93 -13.54 -6.02
C PRO A 54 2.82 -12.40 -7.03
N GLN A 55 3.94 -12.05 -7.67
CA GLN A 55 3.97 -11.09 -8.77
C GLN A 55 3.47 -11.76 -10.05
N VAL A 56 2.51 -11.13 -10.71
CA VAL A 56 1.96 -11.63 -11.99
C VAL A 56 2.34 -10.76 -13.18
N HIS A 57 2.91 -9.60 -12.92
CA HIS A 57 3.43 -8.69 -13.93
C HIS A 57 4.95 -8.77 -13.95
N GLU A 58 5.52 -8.96 -15.14
CA GLU A 58 6.96 -8.80 -15.33
C GLU A 58 7.38 -7.35 -15.06
N GLU A 59 8.58 -7.17 -14.51
CA GLU A 59 9.17 -5.83 -14.37
C GLU A 59 9.37 -5.20 -15.75
N LYS A 60 8.84 -3.98 -15.94
CA LYS A 60 9.05 -3.23 -17.20
C LYS A 60 10.11 -2.16 -16.96
N LYS A 61 11.09 -2.07 -17.85
CA LYS A 61 12.17 -1.09 -17.74
C LYS A 61 12.03 0.00 -18.80
N TYR A 62 12.06 1.26 -18.36
CA TYR A 62 12.02 2.44 -19.23
C TYR A 62 13.26 3.32 -18.93
N GLY A 63 14.36 3.04 -19.62
CA GLY A 63 15.65 3.67 -19.28
C GLY A 63 16.15 3.18 -17.92
N GLU A 64 16.42 4.09 -16.99
CA GLU A 64 16.82 3.76 -15.61
C GLU A 64 15.63 3.45 -14.70
N TYR A 65 14.40 3.79 -15.11
CA TYR A 65 13.19 3.55 -14.33
C TYR A 65 12.74 2.08 -14.46
N ILE A 66 12.51 1.43 -13.31
CA ILE A 66 11.94 0.08 -13.23
C ILE A 66 10.50 0.19 -12.72
N ASP A 67 9.57 -0.24 -13.55
CA ASP A 67 8.16 -0.35 -13.23
C ASP A 67 7.91 -1.66 -12.49
N ARG A 68 8.03 -1.58 -11.16
CA ARG A 68 7.53 -2.63 -10.25
C ARG A 68 6.01 -2.49 -10.20
N THR A 69 5.39 -3.10 -11.21
CA THR A 69 3.96 -2.99 -11.49
C THR A 69 3.16 -3.37 -10.24
N ALA A 70 2.13 -2.59 -9.90
CA ALA A 70 1.29 -2.89 -8.75
C ALA A 70 0.51 -4.19 -9.01
N ASN A 71 0.47 -5.09 -8.04
CA ASN A 71 -0.43 -6.25 -8.04
C ASN A 71 -1.80 -5.90 -7.47
N PHE A 72 -1.84 -4.90 -6.59
CA PHE A 72 -3.01 -4.47 -5.87
C PHE A 72 -3.48 -3.13 -6.42
N HIS A 73 -4.41 -3.20 -7.37
CA HIS A 73 -5.15 -2.03 -7.85
C HIS A 73 -6.36 -1.70 -6.97
N SER A 74 -6.83 -2.68 -6.19
CA SER A 74 -7.95 -2.52 -5.28
C SER A 74 -7.57 -1.74 -4.02
N SER A 75 -8.49 -0.92 -3.51
CA SER A 75 -8.32 -0.26 -2.22
C SER A 75 -8.50 -1.27 -1.08
N PRO A 76 -7.64 -1.31 -0.05
CA PRO A 76 -7.81 -2.21 1.08
C PRO A 76 -9.11 -1.89 1.82
N ALA A 77 -9.94 -2.89 2.12
CA ALA A 77 -11.16 -2.74 2.92
C ALA A 77 -10.95 -3.28 4.32
N LEU A 78 -11.34 -2.51 5.34
CA LEU A 78 -11.27 -2.94 6.74
C LEU A 78 -12.62 -3.50 7.17
N PHE A 79 -12.65 -4.75 7.61
CA PHE A 79 -13.87 -5.41 8.07
C PHE A 79 -13.57 -6.43 9.16
N MET A 80 -14.21 -6.28 10.33
CA MET A 80 -14.12 -7.23 11.46
C MET A 80 -12.69 -7.65 11.83
N GLY A 81 -11.74 -6.71 11.86
CA GLY A 81 -10.34 -7.00 12.18
C GLY A 81 -9.55 -7.65 11.04
N MET A 82 -10.09 -7.65 9.83
CA MET A 82 -9.40 -8.09 8.61
C MET A 82 -9.18 -6.90 7.68
N ILE A 83 -8.07 -6.94 6.95
CA ILE A 83 -7.81 -6.12 5.77
C ILE A 83 -8.02 -7.01 4.54
N ILE A 84 -8.95 -6.62 3.67
CA ILE A 84 -9.33 -7.38 2.48
C ILE A 84 -8.90 -6.61 1.23
N LEU A 85 -8.20 -7.28 0.31
CA LEU A 85 -7.73 -6.69 -0.94
C LEU A 85 -7.69 -7.71 -2.07
N GLY A 86 -8.16 -7.30 -3.25
CA GLY A 86 -8.06 -8.09 -4.48
C GLY A 86 -6.73 -7.83 -5.20
N SER A 87 -6.13 -8.91 -5.71
CA SER A 87 -4.88 -8.92 -6.47
C SER A 87 -5.13 -9.29 -7.93
N ASP A 88 -4.27 -8.82 -8.81
CA ASP A 88 -4.26 -9.18 -10.23
C ASP A 88 -3.92 -10.67 -10.48
N ASP A 89 -3.44 -11.38 -9.46
CA ASP A 89 -3.26 -12.84 -9.52
C ASP A 89 -4.57 -13.64 -9.49
N GLY A 90 -5.72 -12.96 -9.46
CA GLY A 90 -7.04 -13.55 -9.44
C GLY A 90 -7.55 -13.93 -8.05
N ASN A 91 -6.81 -13.62 -6.98
CA ASN A 91 -7.17 -13.93 -5.61
C ASN A 91 -7.63 -12.70 -4.81
N ILE A 92 -8.41 -12.98 -3.77
CA ILE A 92 -8.72 -12.03 -2.70
C ILE A 92 -7.92 -12.47 -1.48
N TYR A 93 -7.13 -11.54 -0.93
CA TYR A 93 -6.39 -11.75 0.29
C TYR A 93 -7.12 -11.12 1.46
N ALA A 94 -7.13 -11.82 2.59
CA ALA A 94 -7.63 -11.33 3.86
C ALA A 94 -6.50 -11.46 4.89
N ILE A 95 -6.07 -10.32 5.44
CA ILE A 95 -4.93 -10.21 6.34
C ILE A 95 -5.46 -9.79 7.71
N GLU A 96 -5.05 -10.49 8.77
CA GLU A 96 -5.42 -10.08 10.14
C GLU A 96 -4.82 -8.72 10.48
N GLU A 97 -5.66 -7.84 11.05
CA GLU A 97 -5.24 -6.58 11.62
C GLU A 97 -4.60 -6.83 12.99
N LEU A 98 -3.27 -6.71 13.05
CA LEU A 98 -2.46 -7.05 14.24
C LEU A 98 -2.51 -6.01 15.37
#